data_AF-A0A957KAG9-F1
#
_entry.id   AF-A0A957KAG9-F1
#
_cell.length_a   1.000
_cell.length_b   1.000
_cell.length_c   1.000
_cell.angle_alpha   90.00
_cell.angle_beta   90.00
_cell.angle_gamma   90.00
#
_symmetry.space_group_name_H-M   'P 1'
#
loop_
_entity.id
_entity.type
_entity.pdbx_description
1 polymer ?
#
loop_
_entity_poly.entity_id
_entity_poly.type
_entity_poly.pdbx_seq_one_letter_code
_entity_poly.pdbx_strand_id
1 'polypeptide(L)'
;MSEHDGELTPLQSFIEDTYKDYEKTQRELKEIDILIKQSAAEVERWAQRNAQVTNDARQLQSNLETVPREYIIEKYDALTNTQQRLFTMRGQLEKLQSDQRNLERLAEFQRR
;
A
#
# COMPACT_ATOMS: atom_id res chain seq x y z
N MET A 1 7.48 42.29 40.00
CA MET A 1 6.47 41.64 39.15
C MET A 1 6.48 42.35 37.82
N SER A 2 7.08 41.74 36.81
CA SER A 2 6.95 42.15 35.41
C SER A 2 6.95 40.86 34.60
N GLU A 3 5.79 40.60 34.01
CA GLU A 3 5.38 39.39 33.29
C GLU A 3 6.22 39.20 32.03
N HIS A 4 7.29 38.40 32.10
CA HIS A 4 7.94 37.88 30.89
C HIS A 4 8.29 36.39 30.99
N ASP A 5 7.79 35.71 32.03
CA ASP A 5 7.94 34.27 32.23
C ASP A 5 6.87 33.51 31.43
N GLY A 6 7.09 33.31 30.13
CA GLY A 6 6.24 32.36 29.39
C GLY A 6 6.30 32.37 27.87
N GLU A 7 6.78 33.43 27.21
CA GLU A 7 6.81 33.46 25.74
C GLU A 7 8.13 32.94 25.20
N LEU A 8 8.07 31.79 24.52
CA LEU A 8 9.17 31.28 23.72
C LEU A 8 9.57 32.32 22.68
N THR A 9 10.87 32.53 22.52
CA THR A 9 11.38 33.32 21.39
C THR A 9 10.92 32.70 20.06
N PRO A 10 10.79 33.50 18.98
CA PRO A 10 10.38 32.97 17.68
C PRO A 10 11.24 31.79 17.19
N LEU A 11 12.54 31.80 17.51
CA LEU A 11 13.45 30.69 17.20
C LEU A 11 13.17 29.44 18.04
N GLN A 12 12.89 29.57 19.34
CA GLN A 12 12.53 28.44 20.19
C GLN A 12 11.22 27.79 19.77
N SER A 13 10.21 28.61 19.44
CA SER A 13 8.94 28.13 18.89
C SER A 13 9.15 27.35 17.58
N PHE A 14 9.95 27.90 16.66
CA PHE A 14 10.30 27.22 15.40
C PHE A 14 11.01 25.87 15.61
N ILE A 15 11.94 25.80 16.57
CA ILE A 15 12.63 24.56 16.92
C ILE A 15 11.63 23.54 17.47
N GLU A 16 10.76 23.93 18.41
CA GLU A 16 9.75 23.04 18.97
C GLU A 16 8.78 22.51 17.91
N ASP A 17 8.33 23.36 17.00
CA ASP A 17 7.43 22.97 15.92
C ASP A 17 8.11 22.00 14.95
N THR A 18 9.39 22.23 14.62
CA THR A 18 10.18 21.31 13.79
C THR A 18 10.33 19.93 14.45
N TYR A 19 10.54 19.89 15.77
CA TYR A 19 10.59 18.63 16.53
C TYR A 19 9.24 17.90 16.52
N LYS A 20 8.12 18.62 16.74
CA LYS A 20 6.77 18.03 16.68
C LYS A 20 6.45 17.46 15.30
N ASP A 21 6.84 18.17 14.24
CA ASP A 21 6.67 17.72 12.86
C ASP A 21 7.51 16.47 12.58
N TYR A 22 8.75 16.43 13.06
CA TYR A 22 9.58 15.23 12.96
C TYR A 22 8.95 14.02 13.69
N GLU A 23 8.46 14.20 14.92
CA GLU A 23 7.76 13.14 15.65
C GLU A 23 6.49 12.66 14.95
N LYS A 24 5.77 13.58 14.30
CA LYS A 24 4.62 13.24 13.45
C LYS A 24 5.05 12.40 12.25
N THR A 25 6.07 12.81 11.50
CA THR A 25 6.60 12.04 10.36
C THR A 25 7.08 10.65 10.79
N GLN A 26 7.70 10.52 11.97
CA GLN A 26 8.08 9.21 12.53
C GLN A 26 6.88 8.31 12.84
N ARG A 27 5.74 8.88 13.27
CA ARG A 27 4.50 8.10 13.47
C ARG A 27 3.91 7.65 12.15
N GLU A 28 3.81 8.55 11.18
CA GLU A 28 3.32 8.24 9.82
C GLU A 28 4.17 7.14 9.15
N LEU A 29 5.50 7.16 9.36
CA LEU A 29 6.40 6.11 8.88
C LEU A 29 6.10 4.72 9.50
N LYS A 30 5.70 4.66 10.77
CA LYS A 30 5.30 3.39 11.41
C LYS A 30 3.97 2.89 10.87
N GLU A 31 3.02 3.80 10.68
CA GLU A 31 1.70 3.46 10.14
C GLU A 31 1.80 2.94 8.70
N ILE A 32 2.58 3.60 7.84
CA ILE A 32 2.74 3.17 6.46
C ILE A 32 3.46 1.83 6.33
N ASP A 33 4.42 1.52 7.22
CA ASP A 33 5.06 0.20 7.27
C ASP A 33 4.06 -0.92 7.59
N ILE A 34 3.12 -0.67 8.52
CA ILE A 34 2.03 -1.61 8.83
C ILE A 34 1.14 -1.82 7.59
N LEU A 35 0.75 -0.74 6.91
CA LEU A 35 -0.08 -0.80 5.71
C LEU A 35 0.63 -1.54 4.56
N ILE A 36 1.92 -1.32 4.36
CA ILE A 36 2.74 -2.04 3.36
C ILE A 36 2.74 -3.54 3.65
N LYS A 37 2.96 -3.94 4.91
CA LYS A 37 2.95 -5.36 5.30
C LYS A 37 1.60 -6.02 5.04
N GLN A 38 0.51 -5.34 5.39
CA GLN A 38 -0.86 -5.82 5.14
C GLN A 38 -1.14 -5.93 3.63
N SER A 39 -0.81 -4.89 2.85
CA SER A 39 -1.02 -4.85 1.41
C SER A 39 -0.18 -5.91 0.67
N ALA A 40 1.08 -6.14 1.10
CA ALA A 40 1.92 -7.20 0.56
C ALA A 40 1.32 -8.59 0.81
N ALA A 41 0.78 -8.84 2.00
CA ALA A 41 0.07 -10.10 2.29
C ALA A 41 -1.22 -10.26 1.47
N GLU A 42 -1.91 -9.18 1.13
CA GLU A 42 -3.05 -9.20 0.22
C GLU A 42 -2.65 -9.48 -1.23
N VAL A 43 -1.58 -8.83 -1.71
CA VAL A 43 -1.02 -9.10 -3.04
C VAL A 43 -0.65 -10.58 -3.18
N GLU A 44 -0.02 -11.17 -2.16
CA GLU A 44 0.34 -12.60 -2.17
C GLU A 44 -0.91 -13.50 -2.24
N ARG A 45 -1.93 -13.20 -1.44
CA ARG A 45 -3.22 -13.93 -1.49
C ARG A 45 -3.86 -13.86 -2.88
N TRP A 46 -3.88 -12.68 -3.50
CA TRP A 46 -4.41 -12.51 -4.86
C TRP A 46 -3.52 -13.17 -5.92
N ALA A 47 -2.20 -13.20 -5.73
CA ALA A 47 -1.27 -13.86 -6.64
C ALA A 47 -1.49 -15.38 -6.63
N GLN A 48 -1.66 -15.99 -5.46
CA GLN A 48 -2.00 -17.40 -5.32
C GLN A 48 -3.35 -17.71 -5.97
N ARG A 49 -4.38 -16.89 -5.70
CA ARG A 49 -5.69 -17.06 -6.33
C ARG A 49 -5.62 -16.93 -7.85
N ASN A 50 -4.85 -15.98 -8.36
CA ASN A 50 -4.62 -15.77 -9.79
C ASN A 50 -3.94 -16.99 -10.44
N ALA A 51 -2.95 -17.58 -9.79
CA ALA A 51 -2.29 -18.80 -10.26
C ALA A 51 -3.30 -19.97 -10.33
N GLN A 52 -4.16 -20.12 -9.33
CA GLN A 52 -5.20 -21.14 -9.32
C GLN A 52 -6.18 -20.97 -10.50
N VAL A 53 -6.79 -19.79 -10.66
CA VAL A 53 -7.77 -19.57 -11.75
C VAL A 53 -7.12 -19.62 -13.14
N THR A 54 -5.83 -19.29 -13.25
CA THR A 54 -5.05 -19.46 -14.49
C THR A 54 -4.88 -20.94 -14.83
N ASN A 55 -4.61 -21.79 -13.84
CA ASN A 55 -4.54 -23.23 -14.04
C ASN A 55 -5.90 -23.82 -14.42
N ASP A 56 -6.98 -23.39 -13.77
CA ASP A 56 -8.35 -23.79 -14.11
C ASP A 56 -8.68 -23.44 -15.57
N ALA A 57 -8.30 -22.23 -16.02
CA ALA A 57 -8.50 -21.79 -17.40
C ALA A 57 -7.70 -22.63 -18.41
N ARG A 58 -6.47 -23.05 -18.08
CA ARG A 58 -5.69 -23.95 -18.93
C ARG A 58 -6.33 -25.33 -19.05
N GLN A 59 -6.87 -25.88 -17.94
CA GLN A 59 -7.57 -27.16 -17.96
C GLN A 59 -8.88 -27.08 -18.76
N LEU A 60 -9.60 -25.97 -18.63
CA LEU A 60 -10.78 -25.67 -19.44
C LEU A 60 -10.44 -25.65 -20.94
N GLN A 61 -9.32 -25.01 -21.30
CA GLN A 61 -8.86 -24.93 -22.69
C GLN A 61 -8.63 -26.32 -23.30
N SER A 62 -8.20 -27.31 -22.51
CA SER A 62 -8.02 -28.69 -22.97
C SER A 62 -9.34 -29.46 -23.20
N ASN A 63 -10.48 -28.96 -22.73
CA ASN A 63 -11.76 -29.66 -22.75
C ASN A 63 -12.91 -28.81 -23.34
N LEU A 64 -12.60 -27.77 -24.12
CA LEU A 64 -13.56 -26.76 -24.59
C LEU A 64 -14.78 -27.34 -25.33
N GLU A 65 -14.61 -28.44 -26.06
CA GLU A 65 -15.70 -29.06 -26.84
C GLU A 65 -16.73 -29.79 -25.97
N THR A 66 -16.38 -30.08 -24.71
CA THR A 66 -17.19 -30.92 -23.81
C THR A 66 -17.89 -30.13 -22.69
N VAL A 67 -17.60 -28.84 -22.57
CA VAL A 67 -18.11 -27.96 -21.51
C VAL A 67 -19.19 -27.01 -22.03
N PRO A 68 -20.22 -26.68 -21.23
CA PRO A 68 -21.21 -25.69 -21.62
C PRO A 68 -20.60 -24.30 -21.85
N ARG A 69 -21.18 -23.54 -22.78
CA ARG A 69 -20.73 -22.17 -23.09
C ARG A 69 -20.78 -21.25 -21.87
N GLU A 70 -21.82 -21.40 -21.05
CA GLU A 70 -22.04 -20.61 -19.83
C GLU A 70 -20.89 -20.82 -18.84
N TYR A 71 -20.38 -22.05 -18.72
CA TYR A 71 -19.26 -22.37 -17.86
C TYR A 71 -17.96 -21.74 -18.36
N ILE A 72 -17.75 -21.68 -19.69
CA ILE A 72 -16.58 -21.01 -20.27
C ILE A 72 -16.60 -19.51 -19.94
N ILE A 73 -17.76 -18.86 -20.09
CA ILE A 73 -17.93 -17.44 -19.78
C ILE A 73 -17.64 -17.19 -18.29
N GLU A 74 -18.23 -17.99 -17.40
CA GLU A 74 -18.04 -17.86 -15.96
C GLU A 74 -16.55 -17.94 -15.57
N LYS A 75 -15.81 -18.91 -16.12
CA LYS A 75 -14.38 -19.08 -15.84
C LYS A 75 -13.53 -17.95 -16.41
N TYR A 76 -13.86 -17.48 -17.60
CA TYR A 76 -13.19 -16.34 -18.22
C TYR A 76 -13.39 -15.05 -17.41
N ASP A 77 -14.61 -14.80 -16.95
CA ASP A 77 -14.93 -13.65 -16.11
C ASP A 77 -14.21 -13.75 -14.75
N ALA A 78 -14.18 -14.93 -14.14
CA ALA A 78 -13.46 -15.17 -12.90
C ALA A 78 -11.94 -14.92 -13.05
N LEU A 79 -11.34 -15.35 -14.16
CA LEU A 79 -9.94 -15.10 -14.49
C LEU A 79 -9.68 -13.60 -14.62
N THR A 80 -10.46 -12.91 -15.46
CA THR A 80 -10.31 -11.47 -15.73
C THR A 80 -10.44 -10.64 -14.46
N ASN A 81 -11.47 -10.91 -13.65
CA ASN A 81 -11.70 -10.21 -12.38
C ASN A 81 -10.55 -10.43 -11.39
N THR A 82 -10.02 -11.65 -11.31
CA THR A 82 -8.89 -11.97 -10.42
C THR A 82 -7.61 -11.27 -10.86
N GLN A 83 -7.32 -11.26 -12.17
CA GLN A 83 -6.17 -10.54 -12.73
C GLN A 83 -6.26 -9.03 -12.48
N GLN A 84 -7.44 -8.43 -12.68
CA GLN A 84 -7.65 -7.01 -12.44
C GLN A 84 -7.44 -6.66 -10.97
N ARG A 85 -8.00 -7.45 -10.05
CA ARG A 85 -7.79 -7.26 -8.61
C ARG A 85 -6.32 -7.36 -8.23
N LEU A 86 -5.61 -8.38 -8.72
CA LEU A 86 -4.17 -8.52 -8.47
C LEU A 86 -3.38 -7.31 -8.99
N PHE A 87 -3.68 -6.83 -10.19
CA PHE A 87 -3.04 -5.65 -10.76
C PHE A 87 -3.28 -4.41 -9.89
N THR A 88 -4.52 -4.16 -9.48
CA THR A 88 -4.86 -3.03 -8.59
C THR A 88 -4.13 -3.13 -7.26
N MET A 89 -4.09 -4.30 -6.63
CA MET A 89 -3.40 -4.47 -5.34
C MET A 89 -1.90 -4.22 -5.45
N ARG A 90 -1.25 -4.66 -6.55
CA ARG A 90 0.16 -4.36 -6.81
C ARG A 90 0.40 -2.86 -6.94
N GLY A 91 -0.45 -2.15 -7.69
CA GLY A 91 -0.36 -0.69 -7.83
C GLY A 91 -0.56 0.05 -6.51
N GLN A 92 -1.47 -0.43 -5.64
CA GLN A 92 -1.66 0.12 -4.30
C GLN A 92 -0.40 -0.08 -3.43
N LEU A 93 0.20 -1.27 -3.46
CA LEU A 93 1.43 -1.55 -2.73
C LEU A 93 2.59 -0.68 -3.22
N GLU A 94 2.75 -0.53 -4.54
CA GLU A 94 3.78 0.32 -5.14
C GLU A 94 3.63 1.79 -4.71
N LYS A 95 2.38 2.28 -4.66
CA LYS A 95 2.08 3.63 -4.16
C LYS A 95 2.48 3.78 -2.70
N LEU A 96 2.10 2.83 -1.83
CA LEU A 96 2.47 2.88 -0.41
C LEU A 96 3.99 2.88 -0.21
N GLN A 97 4.72 2.05 -0.95
CA GLN A 97 6.19 2.05 -0.91
C GLN A 97 6.79 3.37 -1.41
N SER A 98 6.17 4.01 -2.40
CA SER A 98 6.59 5.34 -2.87
C SER A 98 6.35 6.41 -1.82
N ASP A 99 5.18 6.40 -1.20
CA ASP A 99 4.81 7.31 -0.12
C ASP A 99 5.77 7.13 1.08
N GLN A 100 6.13 5.89 1.42
CA GLN A 100 7.14 5.60 2.46
C GLN A 100 8.49 6.21 2.12
N ARG A 101 9.02 6.00 0.91
CA ARG A 101 10.30 6.61 0.48
C ARG A 101 10.27 8.13 0.55
N ASN A 102 9.12 8.76 0.31
CA ASN A 102 8.97 10.21 0.42
C ASN A 102 9.03 10.66 1.88
N LEU A 103 8.34 9.95 2.79
CA LEU A 103 8.37 10.21 4.23
C LEU A 103 9.77 9.98 4.82
N GLU A 104 10.49 8.95 4.37
CA GLU A 104 11.87 8.69 4.81
C GLU A 104 12.81 9.85 4.44
N ARG A 105 12.70 10.37 3.21
CA ARG A 105 13.49 11.55 2.78
C ARG A 105 13.14 12.79 3.59
N LEU A 106 11.85 13.00 3.90
CA LEU A 106 11.41 14.12 4.73
C LEU A 106 11.97 14.01 6.16
N ALA A 107 11.89 12.82 6.76
CA ALA A 107 12.44 12.55 8.08
C ALA A 107 13.96 12.75 8.13
N GLU A 108 14.68 12.33 7.09
CA GLU A 108 16.13 12.55 6.99
C GLU A 108 16.45 14.05 6.93
N PHE A 109 15.68 14.83 6.16
CA PHE A 109 15.84 16.28 6.08
C PHE A 109 15.58 16.95 7.43
N GLN A 110 14.50 16.60 8.12
CA GLN A 110 14.13 17.15 9.44
C GLN A 110 15.12 16.81 10.55
N ARG A 111 15.90 15.74 10.39
CA ARG A 111 16.91 15.30 11.36
C ARG A 111 18.22 16.11 11.29
N ARG A 112 18.50 16.75 10.14
CA ARG A 112 19.75 17.51 9.90
C ARG A 112 19.67 18.90 10.51
#